data_AF-A0A9X1QDG0-F1
#
_entry.id   AF-A0A9X1QDG0-F1
#
_cell.length_a   1.000
_cell.length_b   1.000
_cell.length_c   1.000
_cell.angle_alpha   90.00
_cell.angle_beta   90.00
_cell.angle_gamma   90.00
#
_symmetry.space_group_name_H-M   'P 1'
#
loop_
_entity.id
_entity.type
_entity.pdbx_description
1 polymer ?
#
loop_
_entity_poly.entity_id
_entity_poly.type
_entity_poly.pdbx_seq_one_letter_code
_entity_poly.pdbx_strand_id
1 'polypeptide(L)'
;MITLPDDFQLEWGTMKLDIKIHTKSERKVFEVIFADGRPRLFMSRSVIASGEKVWMSIPEGRQIEALPIGKLIVKYFQQQQNQQ
;
A
#
# COMPACT_ATOMS: atom_id res chain seq x y z
N MET A 1 -20.84 -7.24 -7.16
CA MET A 1 -19.44 -7.56 -6.79
C MET A 1 -18.60 -6.36 -7.15
N ILE A 2 -17.97 -5.69 -6.18
CA ILE A 2 -17.14 -4.50 -6.46
C ILE A 2 -15.74 -5.00 -6.84
N THR A 3 -15.42 -4.99 -8.13
CA THR A 3 -14.06 -5.16 -8.64
C THR A 3 -13.27 -3.90 -8.33
N LEU A 4 -12.41 -3.96 -7.31
CA LEU A 4 -11.36 -2.96 -7.16
C LEU A 4 -10.42 -3.10 -8.38
N PRO A 5 -10.02 -2.02 -9.06
CA PRO A 5 -8.92 -2.13 -10.02
C PRO A 5 -7.70 -2.72 -9.31
N ASP A 6 -7.06 -3.71 -9.95
CA ASP A 6 -5.98 -4.54 -9.38
C ASP A 6 -4.71 -3.71 -9.10
N ASP A 7 -4.55 -2.63 -9.86
CA ASP A 7 -3.41 -1.75 -9.86
C ASP A 7 -3.80 -0.26 -9.91
N PHE A 8 -2.98 0.59 -9.30
CA PHE A 8 -3.12 2.05 -9.33
C PHE A 8 -1.78 2.73 -9.11
N GLN A 9 -1.69 4.00 -9.48
CA GLN A 9 -0.46 4.78 -9.34
C GLN A 9 -0.56 5.82 -8.23
N LEU A 10 0.54 6.02 -7.52
CA LEU A 10 0.72 7.05 -6.50
C LEU A 10 1.95 7.90 -6.79
N GLU A 11 1.96 9.12 -6.28
CA GLU A 11 3.14 9.99 -6.27
C GLU A 11 3.69 10.07 -4.85
N TRP A 12 4.98 9.75 -4.69
CA TRP A 12 5.72 9.87 -3.44
C TRP A 12 6.92 10.79 -3.65
N GLY A 13 6.77 12.04 -3.21
CA GLY A 13 7.73 13.10 -3.53
C GLY A 13 7.69 13.41 -5.03
N THR A 14 8.83 13.24 -5.71
CA THR A 14 8.95 13.39 -7.17
C THR A 14 8.90 12.05 -7.91
N MET A 15 8.72 10.93 -7.20
CA MET A 15 8.74 9.59 -7.76
C MET A 15 7.34 9.02 -7.89
N LYS A 16 7.06 8.40 -9.05
CA LYS A 16 5.85 7.61 -9.26
C LYS A 16 6.03 6.20 -8.71
N LEU A 17 4.98 5.71 -8.07
CA LEU A 17 4.87 4.36 -7.54
C LEU A 17 3.73 3.65 -8.26
N ASP A 18 4.00 2.46 -8.77
CA ASP A 18 2.97 1.56 -9.28
C ASP A 18 2.59 0.59 -8.15
N ILE A 19 1.31 0.59 -7.77
CA ILE A 19 0.81 -0.19 -6.65
C ILE A 19 -0.03 -1.33 -7.21
N LYS A 20 0.36 -2.57 -6.90
CA LYS A 20 -0.42 -3.77 -7.24
C LYS A 20 -0.98 -4.40 -5.97
N ILE A 21 -2.22 -4.86 -6.03
CA ILE A 21 -2.93 -5.42 -4.88
C ILE A 21 -3.03 -6.94 -5.04
N HIS A 22 -2.28 -7.66 -4.23
CA HIS A 22 -2.36 -9.11 -4.13
C HIS A 22 -3.27 -9.51 -2.96
N THR A 23 -4.13 -10.52 -3.16
CA THR A 23 -4.87 -11.13 -2.05
C THR A 23 -4.25 -12.48 -1.73
N LYS A 24 -3.66 -12.61 -0.53
CA LYS A 24 -3.04 -13.85 -0.07
C LYS A 24 -3.60 -14.23 1.29
N SER A 25 -4.20 -15.42 1.41
CA SER A 25 -4.79 -15.92 2.66
C SER A 25 -5.68 -14.89 3.35
N GLU A 26 -6.63 -14.33 2.59
CA GLU A 26 -7.59 -13.29 3.05
C GLU A 26 -6.97 -11.95 3.47
N ARG A 27 -5.65 -11.78 3.31
CA ARG A 27 -4.95 -10.51 3.55
C ARG A 27 -4.63 -9.82 2.24
N LYS A 28 -4.85 -8.50 2.21
CA LYS A 28 -4.38 -7.65 1.12
C LYS A 28 -2.91 -7.31 1.34
N VAL A 29 -2.11 -7.64 0.33
CA VAL A 29 -0.70 -7.31 0.23
C VAL A 29 -0.55 -6.33 -0.93
N PHE A 30 0.06 -5.19 -0.66
CA PHE A 30 0.33 -4.16 -1.64
C PHE A 30 1.78 -4.33 -2.07
N GLU A 31 2.00 -4.55 -3.34
CA GLU A 31 3.31 -4.51 -3.97
C GLU A 31 3.52 -3.10 -4.50
N VAL A 32 4.60 -2.46 -4.07
CA VAL A 32 5.01 -1.13 -4.48
C VAL A 32 6.21 -1.29 -5.41
N ILE A 33 6.02 -0.88 -6.67
CA ILE A 33 7.06 -0.84 -7.68
C ILE A 33 7.52 0.61 -7.82
N PHE A 34 8.80 0.83 -7.60
CA PHE A 34 9.42 2.14 -7.66
C PHE A 34 9.90 2.43 -9.08
N ALA A 35 9.59 3.60 -9.61
CA ALA A 35 10.01 3.99 -10.97
C ALA A 35 11.53 4.15 -11.13
N ASP A 36 12.28 4.28 -10.04
CA ASP A 36 13.75 4.39 -10.05
C ASP A 36 14.48 3.04 -10.12
N GLY A 37 13.73 1.93 -10.19
CA GLY A 37 14.28 0.59 -10.35
C GLY A 37 14.80 -0.07 -9.06
N ARG A 38 14.63 0.57 -7.88
CA ARG A 38 14.98 -0.08 -6.61
C ARG A 38 14.10 -1.31 -6.35
N PRO A 39 14.50 -2.21 -5.42
CA PRO A 39 13.70 -3.38 -5.11
C PRO A 39 12.27 -3.02 -4.74
N ARG A 40 11.32 -3.83 -5.22
CA ARG A 40 9.91 -3.72 -4.86
C ARG A 40 9.71 -3.81 -3.34
N LEU A 41 8.72 -3.11 -2.82
CA LEU A 41 8.33 -3.16 -1.42
C LEU A 41 6.97 -3.86 -1.32
N PHE A 42 6.91 -4.99 -0.63
CA PHE A 42 5.62 -5.56 -0.24
C PHE A 42 5.22 -5.02 1.11
N MET A 43 3.95 -4.68 1.27
CA MET A 43 3.42 -4.18 2.52
C MET A 43 1.99 -4.63 2.73
N SER A 44 1.59 -4.80 3.98
CA SER A 44 0.21 -5.14 4.33
C SER A 44 -0.27 -4.27 5.48
N ARG A 45 -1.60 -4.12 5.58
CA ARG A 45 -2.20 -3.44 6.72
C ARG A 45 -2.63 -4.49 7.75
N SER A 46 -2.13 -4.35 8.96
CA SER A 46 -2.41 -5.26 10.07
C SER A 46 -2.90 -4.49 11.29
N VAL A 47 -3.61 -5.17 12.18
CA VAL A 47 -4.05 -4.61 13.47
C VAL A 47 -3.10 -5.10 14.54
N ILE A 48 -2.45 -4.17 15.25
CA ILE A 48 -1.58 -4.52 16.39
C ILE A 48 -2.42 -4.75 17.65
N ALA A 49 -1.83 -5.28 18.71
CA ALA A 49 -2.52 -5.63 19.96
C ALA A 49 -3.31 -4.46 20.57
N SER A 50 -2.87 -3.21 20.36
CA SER A 50 -3.56 -1.99 20.79
C SER A 50 -4.86 -1.69 20.02
N GLY A 51 -5.19 -2.46 18.97
CA GLY A 51 -6.31 -2.21 18.07
C GLY A 51 -6.01 -1.23 16.93
N GLU A 52 -4.81 -0.65 16.90
CA GLU A 52 -4.39 0.30 15.87
C GLU A 52 -4.04 -0.41 14.56
N LYS A 53 -4.39 0.22 13.43
CA LYS A 53 -4.08 -0.26 12.09
C LYS A 53 -2.70 0.27 11.68
N VAL A 54 -1.73 -0.62 11.56
CA VAL A 54 -0.35 -0.31 11.20
C VAL A 54 -0.02 -0.93 9.85
N TRP A 55 0.74 -0.17 9.05
CA TRP A 55 1.33 -0.66 7.81
C TRP A 55 2.62 -1.40 8.13
N MET A 56 2.80 -2.62 7.65
CA MET A 56 4.01 -3.41 7.87
C MET A 56 4.69 -3.76 6.55
N SER A 57 6.02 -3.65 6.47
CA SER A 57 6.83 -4.11 5.33
C SER A 57 7.09 -5.61 5.37
N ILE A 58 7.17 -6.24 4.19
CA ILE A 58 7.46 -7.68 4.03
C ILE A 58 8.56 -7.84 2.96
N PRO A 59 9.76 -8.35 3.29
CA PRO A 59 10.29 -8.63 4.64
C PRO A 59 10.48 -7.34 5.46
N GLU A 60 10.70 -7.53 6.76
CA GLU A 60 10.92 -6.43 7.73
C GLU A 60 12.20 -5.65 7.39
N GLY A 61 12.24 -4.37 7.78
CA GLY A 61 13.39 -3.47 7.56
C GLY A 61 13.14 -2.29 6.62
N ARG A 62 12.02 -2.27 5.89
CA ARG A 62 11.61 -1.15 5.04
C ARG A 62 10.41 -0.38 5.60
N GLN A 63 10.28 -0.40 6.93
CA GLN A 63 9.18 0.24 7.66
C GLN A 63 9.16 1.76 7.45
N ILE A 64 10.33 2.39 7.31
CA ILE A 64 10.47 3.83 7.05
C ILE A 64 9.84 4.25 5.71
N GLU A 65 9.80 3.35 4.72
CA GLU A 65 9.13 3.55 3.43
C GLU A 65 7.66 3.13 3.52
N ALA A 66 7.37 2.03 4.20
CA ALA A 66 6.01 1.50 4.35
C ALA A 66 5.05 2.47 5.08
N LEU A 67 5.51 3.17 6.11
CA LEU A 67 4.66 4.11 6.85
C LEU A 67 4.12 5.27 5.98
N PRO A 68 4.95 6.07 5.30
CA PRO A 68 4.46 7.16 4.45
C PRO A 68 3.68 6.66 3.24
N ILE A 69 4.14 5.60 2.57
CA ILE A 69 3.45 5.05 1.38
C ILE A 69 2.07 4.50 1.78
N GLY A 70 1.98 3.83 2.93
CA GLY A 70 0.72 3.32 3.46
C GLY A 70 -0.30 4.43 3.72
N LYS A 71 0.13 5.61 4.18
CA LYS A 71 -0.76 6.78 4.33
C LYS A 71 -1.30 7.25 2.97
N LEU A 72 -0.47 7.26 1.92
CA LEU A 72 -0.90 7.61 0.57
C LEU A 72 -1.94 6.63 0.03
N ILE A 73 -1.73 5.32 0.26
CA ILE A 73 -2.69 4.28 -0.11
C ILE A 73 -4.04 4.50 0.58
N VAL A 74 -4.05 4.79 1.89
CA VAL A 74 -5.30 5.11 2.62
C VAL A 74 -5.99 6.32 2.02
N LYS A 75 -5.24 7.40 1.76
CA LYS A 75 -5.79 8.63 1.19
C LYS A 75 -6.40 8.39 -0.19
N TYR A 76 -5.74 7.59 -1.04
CA TYR A 76 -6.26 7.20 -2.34
C TYR A 76 -7.61 6.51 -2.23
N PHE A 77 -7.73 5.48 -1.38
CA PHE A 77 -9.01 4.79 -1.20
C PHE A 77 -10.08 5.70 -0.58
N GLN A 78 -9.73 6.57 0.38
CA GLN A 78 -10.69 7.52 0.95
C GLN A 78 -11.22 8.48 -0.12
N GLN A 79 -10.38 9.00 -1.01
CA GLN A 79 -10.79 9.88 -2.11
C GLN A 79 -11.69 9.15 -3.10
N GLN A 80 -11.42 7.87 -3.38
CA GLN A 80 -12.27 7.05 -4.25
C GLN A 80 -13.63 6.75 -3.60
N GLN A 81 -13.67 6.51 -2.29
CA GLN A 81 -14.93 6.28 -1.57
C GLN A 81 -15.78 7.55 -1.43
N ASN A 82 -15.16 8.72 -1.36
CA ASN A 82 -15.87 10.01 -1.22
C ASN A 82 -16.38 10.57 -2.57
N GLN A 83 -16.14 9.85 -3.68
CA GLN A 83 -16.60 10.15 -5.03
C GLN A 83 -17.74 9.20 -5.49
N GLN A 84 -18.25 8.36 -4.58
CA GLN A 84 -19.50 7.60 -4.74
C GLN A 84 -20.58 8.20 -3.84
#